data_AF-A0A6B2QWW7-F1
#
_entry.id   AF-A0A6B2QWW7-F1
#
_cell.length_a   1.000
_cell.length_b   1.000
_cell.length_c   1.000
_cell.angle_alpha   90.00
_cell.angle_beta   90.00
_cell.angle_gamma   90.00
#
_symmetry.space_group_name_H-M   'P 1'
#
loop_
_entity.id
_entity.type
_entity.pdbx_description
1 polymer ?
#
loop_
_entity_poly.entity_id
_entity_poly.type
_entity_poly.pdbx_seq_one_letter_code
_entity_poly.pdbx_strand_id
1 'polypeptide(L)'
;MSRKEDIIRTMQNTRVNGLIAKRFFHITAPQHADSILERMHDDEVFFSFILLPNSKKQPAEALICTNQRIMIWNNEFAEDEDIPISSINKHDMESGWFSTRLHVQGDKNGHSWNWVFKCEKEIMAAFESGLRLARFGADSKT
;
A
#
# COMPACT_ATOMS: atom_id res chain seq x y z
N MET A 1 1.67 -7.13 -22.79
CA MET A 1 2.20 -6.16 -21.81
C MET A 1 2.92 -6.97 -20.76
N SER A 2 4.16 -6.63 -20.42
CA SER A 2 4.89 -7.34 -19.37
C SER A 2 4.37 -6.93 -18.00
N ARG A 3 4.45 -7.82 -17.00
CA ARG A 3 4.00 -7.52 -15.61
C ARG A 3 4.68 -6.26 -15.04
N LYS A 4 5.95 -6.02 -15.41
CA LYS A 4 6.68 -4.79 -15.07
C LYS A 4 6.03 -3.55 -15.67
N GLU A 5 5.68 -3.57 -16.96
CA GLU A 5 4.99 -2.46 -17.63
C GLU A 5 3.62 -2.19 -17.00
N ASP A 6 2.90 -3.24 -16.58
CA ASP A 6 1.62 -3.10 -15.87
C ASP A 6 1.76 -2.42 -14.51
N ILE A 7 2.80 -2.77 -13.73
CA ILE A 7 3.14 -2.10 -12.46
C ILE A 7 3.45 -0.61 -12.72
N ILE A 8 4.36 -0.34 -13.66
CA ILE A 8 4.77 1.04 -14.01
C ILE A 8 3.56 1.86 -14.45
N ARG A 9 2.71 1.30 -15.32
CA ARG A 9 1.50 1.96 -15.80
C ARG A 9 0.51 2.23 -14.68
N THR A 10 0.34 1.29 -13.74
CA THR A 10 -0.54 1.46 -12.58
C THR A 10 -0.04 2.59 -11.68
N MET A 11 1.27 2.65 -11.40
CA MET A 11 1.88 3.75 -10.65
C MET A 11 1.65 5.09 -11.35
N GLN A 12 1.88 5.18 -12.67
CA GLN A 12 1.71 6.41 -13.45
C GLN A 12 0.25 6.88 -13.55
N ASN A 13 -0.72 5.97 -13.55
CA ASN A 13 -2.14 6.29 -13.62
C ASN A 13 -2.76 6.68 -12.27
N THR A 14 -2.07 6.41 -11.16
CA THR A 14 -2.56 6.73 -9.82
C THR A 14 -2.48 8.24 -9.60
N ARG A 15 -3.63 8.93 -9.67
CA ARG A 15 -3.72 10.39 -9.52
C ARG A 15 -3.59 10.79 -8.05
N VAL A 16 -2.55 11.55 -7.71
CA VAL A 16 -2.40 12.19 -6.40
C VAL A 16 -2.03 13.66 -6.62
N ASN A 17 -2.82 14.59 -6.08
CA ASN A 17 -2.66 16.05 -6.19
C ASN A 17 -1.99 16.63 -4.93
N GLY A 18 -0.89 16.05 -4.45
CA GLY A 18 -0.18 16.59 -3.29
C GLY A 18 0.69 17.78 -3.68
N LEU A 19 0.77 18.81 -2.83
CA LEU A 19 1.94 19.70 -2.82
C LEU A 19 3.17 18.80 -2.68
N ILE A 20 3.91 18.64 -3.76
CA ILE A 20 5.17 17.90 -3.82
C ILE A 20 6.16 18.63 -2.93
N ALA A 21 6.04 18.43 -1.61
CA ALA A 21 7.11 18.74 -0.71
C ALA A 21 8.25 17.82 -1.16
N LYS A 22 9.32 18.41 -1.69
CA LYS A 22 10.61 17.83 -2.11
C LYS A 22 11.22 16.75 -1.17
N ARG A 23 10.57 16.40 -0.06
CA ARG A 23 11.00 15.47 0.98
C ARG A 23 10.17 14.18 1.08
N PHE A 24 9.01 14.08 0.44
CA PHE A 24 8.15 12.88 0.53
C PHE A 24 7.76 12.43 -0.87
N PHE A 25 8.67 11.62 -1.42
CA PHE A 25 8.50 10.58 -2.43
C PHE A 25 7.65 10.81 -3.70
N HIS A 26 8.33 10.61 -4.83
CA HIS A 26 7.76 10.44 -6.16
C HIS A 26 6.70 9.33 -6.19
N ILE A 27 5.46 9.71 -6.51
CA ILE A 27 4.34 8.81 -6.77
C ILE A 27 4.46 8.13 -8.15
N THR A 28 5.52 8.47 -8.88
CA THR A 28 6.01 7.78 -10.07
C THR A 28 7.40 7.24 -9.75
N ALA A 29 7.49 6.17 -8.97
CA ALA A 29 8.76 5.53 -8.65
C ALA A 29 8.96 4.22 -9.43
N PRO A 30 8.93 4.24 -10.78
CA PRO A 30 9.05 3.04 -11.61
C PRO A 30 10.39 2.32 -11.41
N GLN A 31 11.39 3.00 -10.84
CA GLN A 31 12.65 2.36 -10.44
C GLN A 31 12.45 1.25 -9.40
N HIS A 32 11.36 1.25 -8.63
CA HIS A 32 11.04 0.16 -7.70
C HIS A 32 10.24 -0.97 -8.35
N ALA A 33 9.84 -0.85 -9.62
CA ALA A 33 9.02 -1.87 -10.28
C ALA A 33 9.73 -3.23 -10.35
N ASP A 34 11.05 -3.25 -10.55
CA ASP A 34 11.82 -4.49 -10.53
C ASP A 34 11.82 -5.13 -9.14
N SER A 35 12.13 -4.37 -8.09
CA SER A 35 12.14 -4.87 -6.70
C SER A 35 10.76 -5.33 -6.23
N ILE A 36 9.69 -4.67 -6.67
CA ILE A 36 8.31 -5.10 -6.40
C ILE A 36 8.04 -6.41 -7.12
N LEU A 37 8.37 -6.50 -8.41
CA LEU A 37 8.12 -7.69 -9.22
C LEU A 37 8.87 -8.91 -8.69
N GLU A 38 10.10 -8.74 -8.21
CA GLU A 38 10.91 -9.81 -7.60
C GLU A 38 10.28 -10.39 -6.33
N ARG A 39 9.51 -9.59 -5.59
CA ARG A 39 8.80 -10.02 -4.37
C ARG A 39 7.39 -10.56 -4.63
N MET A 40 6.81 -10.21 -5.77
CA MET A 40 5.48 -10.67 -6.15
C MET A 40 5.50 -12.13 -6.61
N HIS A 41 4.51 -12.91 -6.17
CA HIS A 41 4.25 -14.22 -6.75
C HIS A 41 3.72 -14.09 -8.18
N ASP A 42 3.86 -15.12 -8.99
CA ASP A 42 3.52 -15.07 -10.42
C ASP A 42 2.04 -14.78 -10.69
N ASP A 43 1.16 -15.15 -9.77
CA ASP A 43 -0.28 -14.99 -9.81
C ASP A 43 -0.79 -13.72 -9.08
N GLU A 44 0.11 -12.93 -8.50
CA GLU A 44 -0.25 -11.65 -7.88
C GLU A 44 -0.50 -10.57 -8.94
N VAL A 45 -1.58 -9.81 -8.71
CA VAL A 45 -1.96 -8.60 -9.46
C VAL A 45 -1.65 -7.39 -8.58
N PHE A 46 -0.87 -6.45 -9.11
CA PHE A 46 -0.50 -5.22 -8.42
C PHE A 46 -1.64 -4.18 -8.47
N PHE A 47 -1.92 -3.52 -7.35
CA PHE A 47 -2.94 -2.46 -7.26
C PHE A 47 -2.38 -1.11 -6.85
N SER A 48 -1.43 -1.07 -5.90
CA SER A 48 -0.95 0.21 -5.38
C SER A 48 0.43 0.11 -4.76
N PHE A 49 1.15 1.23 -4.78
CA PHE A 49 2.42 1.44 -4.11
C PHE A 49 2.45 2.86 -3.55
N ILE A 50 2.78 3.00 -2.28
CA ILE A 50 3.09 4.29 -1.67
C ILE A 50 4.35 4.21 -0.85
N LEU A 51 5.02 5.34 -0.72
CA LEU A 51 6.14 5.53 0.20
C LEU A 51 5.64 6.35 1.39
N LEU A 52 6.06 5.94 2.57
CA LEU A 52 5.66 6.50 3.85
C LEU A 52 6.79 7.37 4.43
N PRO A 53 6.47 8.33 5.31
CA PRO A 53 7.48 9.10 6.02
C PRO A 53 8.36 8.19 6.88
N ASN A 54 9.65 8.13 6.56
CA ASN A 54 10.62 7.34 7.33
C ASN A 54 10.71 7.88 8.77
N SER A 55 10.38 7.05 9.76
CA SER A 55 10.61 7.37 11.16
C SER A 55 10.70 6.11 12.02
N LYS A 56 11.39 6.19 13.16
CA LYS A 56 11.39 5.08 14.15
C LYS A 56 9.99 4.74 14.71
N LYS A 57 9.05 5.70 14.67
CA LYS A 57 7.66 5.50 15.15
C LYS A 57 6.76 4.83 14.12
N GLN A 58 7.18 4.82 12.86
CA GLN A 58 6.51 4.14 11.75
C GLN A 58 7.61 3.53 10.88
N PRO A 59 8.10 2.32 11.25
CA PRO A 59 9.18 1.66 10.53
C PRO A 59 8.84 1.42 9.06
N ALA A 60 7.55 1.25 8.75
CA ALA A 60 7.07 1.09 7.39
C ALA A 60 7.45 2.29 6.52
N GLU A 61 8.34 2.05 5.57
CA GLU A 61 8.82 3.01 4.57
C GLU A 61 8.07 2.90 3.25
N ALA A 62 7.52 1.73 2.93
CA ALA A 62 6.67 1.54 1.76
C ALA A 62 5.54 0.56 2.04
N LEU A 63 4.41 0.77 1.36
CA LEU A 63 3.32 -0.18 1.30
C LEU A 63 3.06 -0.57 -0.15
N ILE A 64 2.91 -1.87 -0.38
CA ILE A 64 2.62 -2.44 -1.69
C ILE A 64 1.37 -3.29 -1.56
N CYS A 65 0.35 -2.99 -2.35
CA CYS A 65 -0.92 -3.73 -2.33
C CYS A 65 -1.03 -4.59 -3.57
N THR A 66 -1.24 -5.89 -3.38
CA THR A 66 -1.64 -6.87 -4.40
C THR A 66 -3.07 -7.36 -4.13
N ASN A 67 -3.61 -8.23 -5.00
CA ASN A 67 -4.85 -8.97 -4.70
C ASN A 67 -4.70 -9.93 -3.50
N GLN A 68 -3.48 -10.32 -3.12
CA GLN A 68 -3.27 -11.36 -2.12
C GLN A 68 -2.77 -10.82 -0.78
N ARG A 69 -1.98 -9.75 -0.76
CA ARG A 69 -1.42 -9.17 0.48
C ARG A 69 -1.09 -7.68 0.33
N ILE A 70 -0.95 -7.05 1.49
CA ILE A 70 -0.17 -5.82 1.64
C ILE A 70 1.23 -6.24 2.09
N MET A 71 2.25 -5.94 1.28
CA MET A 71 3.64 -6.02 1.71
C MET A 71 4.02 -4.71 2.39
N ILE A 72 4.55 -4.82 3.60
CA ILE A 72 5.08 -3.72 4.41
C ILE A 72 6.59 -3.79 4.29
N TRP A 73 7.18 -2.83 3.57
CA TRP A 73 8.62 -2.68 3.56
C TRP A 73 9.00 -1.74 4.70
N ASN A 74 9.78 -2.26 5.62
CA ASN A 74 10.24 -1.57 6.79
C ASN A 74 11.68 -1.07 6.56
N ASN A 75 12.00 0.05 7.19
CA ASN A 75 13.37 0.57 7.28
C ASN A 75 14.22 -0.30 8.23
N GLU A 76 15.44 0.14 8.52
CA GLU A 76 16.38 -0.58 9.38
C GLU A 76 15.90 -0.84 10.83
N PHE A 77 14.75 -0.29 11.23
CA PHE A 77 14.21 -0.46 12.58
C PHE A 77 13.25 -1.65 12.73
N ALA A 78 12.85 -2.33 11.66
CA ALA A 78 12.00 -3.53 11.71
C ALA A 78 12.25 -4.45 10.50
N GLU A 79 11.85 -5.72 10.62
CA GLU A 79 11.85 -6.66 9.49
C GLU A 79 10.62 -6.42 8.61
N ASP A 80 10.71 -6.71 7.32
CA ASP A 80 9.57 -6.63 6.41
C ASP A 80 8.45 -7.59 6.82
N GLU A 81 7.20 -7.18 6.61
CA GLU A 81 6.02 -7.94 7.03
C GLU A 81 4.96 -8.00 5.92
N ASP A 82 4.15 -9.06 5.95
CA ASP A 82 3.04 -9.24 5.02
C ASP A 82 1.71 -9.34 5.76
N ILE A 83 0.71 -8.59 5.28
CA ILE A 83 -0.68 -8.72 5.70
C ILE A 83 -1.48 -9.38 4.57
N PRO A 84 -1.89 -10.65 4.70
CA PRO A 84 -2.79 -11.27 3.73
C PRO A 84 -4.09 -10.48 3.58
N ILE A 85 -4.52 -10.19 2.36
CA ILE A 85 -5.79 -9.50 2.07
C ILE A 85 -6.97 -10.26 2.69
N SER A 86 -6.92 -11.60 2.66
CA SER A 86 -7.93 -12.49 3.22
C SER A 86 -8.04 -12.44 4.75
N SER A 87 -7.03 -11.95 5.47
CA SER A 87 -7.10 -11.81 6.92
C SER A 87 -7.62 -10.44 7.36
N ILE A 88 -7.79 -9.49 6.43
CA ILE A 88 -8.28 -8.15 6.74
C ILE A 88 -9.81 -8.19 6.87
N ASN A 89 -10.31 -7.91 8.08
CA ASN A 89 -11.74 -7.82 8.34
C ASN A 89 -12.23 -6.39 8.08
N LYS A 90 -11.45 -5.38 8.47
CA LYS A 90 -11.84 -3.96 8.37
C LYS A 90 -10.65 -3.09 7.98
N HIS A 91 -10.94 -2.04 7.22
CA HIS A 91 -10.01 -0.92 7.09
C HIS A 91 -10.81 0.39 7.14
N ASP A 92 -10.23 1.43 7.73
CA ASP A 92 -10.84 2.76 7.81
C ASP A 92 -9.78 3.87 7.78
N MET A 93 -10.21 5.05 7.36
CA MET A 93 -9.36 6.23 7.28
C MET A 93 -9.78 7.27 8.32
N GLU A 94 -8.81 7.73 9.10
CA GLU A 94 -8.95 8.85 10.04
C GLU A 94 -8.22 10.07 9.47
N SER A 95 -8.99 11.02 8.94
CA SER A 95 -8.44 12.23 8.31
C SER A 95 -8.10 13.31 9.34
N GLY A 96 -6.84 13.74 9.39
CA GLY A 96 -6.41 14.98 10.04
C GLY A 96 -6.23 16.13 9.03
N TRP A 97 -5.75 17.28 9.52
CA TRP A 97 -5.61 18.49 8.69
C TRP A 97 -4.62 18.33 7.52
N PHE A 98 -3.43 17.74 7.77
CA PHE A 98 -2.38 17.56 6.75
C PHE A 98 -2.07 16.09 6.42
N SER A 99 -2.60 15.17 7.21
CA SER A 99 -2.23 13.75 7.15
C SER A 99 -3.44 12.88 7.49
N THR A 100 -3.51 11.71 6.89
CA THR A 100 -4.53 10.69 7.16
C THR A 100 -3.86 9.46 7.74
N ARG A 101 -4.53 8.82 8.70
CA ARG A 101 -4.16 7.49 9.17
C ARG A 101 -5.06 6.45 8.51
N LEU A 102 -4.46 5.40 7.97
CA LEU A 102 -5.15 4.19 7.57
C LEU A 102 -5.02 3.18 8.68
N HIS A 103 -6.15 2.76 9.22
CA HIS A 103 -6.26 1.65 10.16
C HIS A 103 -6.61 0.39 9.35
N VAL A 104 -5.82 -0.68 9.51
CA VAL A 104 -6.07 -1.99 8.89
C VAL A 104 -6.17 -3.01 10.02
N GLN A 105 -7.30 -3.69 10.09
CA GLN A 105 -7.64 -4.60 11.17
C GLN A 105 -8.03 -5.96 10.64
N GLY A 106 -7.66 -6.99 11.38
CA GLY A 106 -8.04 -8.35 11.07
C GLY A 106 -7.87 -9.26 12.26
N ASP A 107 -8.26 -10.52 12.05
CA ASP A 107 -8.19 -11.56 13.06
C ASP A 107 -7.40 -12.74 12.51
N LYS A 108 -6.49 -13.29 13.32
CA LYS A 108 -5.76 -14.52 12.99
C LYS A 108 -5.69 -15.39 14.23
N ASN A 109 -6.15 -16.63 14.12
CA ASN A 109 -6.15 -17.62 15.20
C ASN A 109 -6.79 -17.10 16.50
N GLY A 110 -7.87 -16.33 16.40
CA GLY A 110 -8.57 -15.75 17.56
C GLY A 110 -7.90 -14.52 18.16
N HIS A 111 -6.82 -14.02 17.57
CA HIS A 111 -6.17 -12.77 17.97
C HIS A 111 -6.43 -11.66 16.95
N SER A 112 -7.04 -10.58 17.43
CA SER A 112 -7.21 -9.35 16.68
C SER A 112 -5.90 -8.59 16.59
N TRP A 113 -5.60 -8.06 15.42
CA TRP A 113 -4.45 -7.18 15.18
C TRP A 113 -4.93 -5.87 14.53
N ASN A 114 -4.13 -4.81 14.71
CA ASN A 114 -4.40 -3.49 14.14
C ASN A 114 -3.10 -2.83 13.70
N TRP A 115 -3.03 -2.51 12.41
CA TRP A 115 -1.96 -1.74 11.80
C TRP A 115 -2.41 -0.31 11.54
N VAL A 116 -1.54 0.66 11.84
CA VAL A 116 -1.83 2.07 11.62
C VAL A 116 -0.71 2.69 10.81
N PHE A 117 -1.03 3.13 9.60
CA PHE A 117 -0.10 3.83 8.72
C PHE A 117 -0.52 5.28 8.56
N LYS A 118 0.43 6.21 8.61
CA LYS A 118 0.17 7.65 8.49
C LYS A 118 0.96 8.23 7.33
N CYS A 119 0.27 8.95 6.47
CA CYS A 119 0.84 9.70 5.35
C CYS A 119 -0.02 10.93 5.04
N GLU A 120 0.40 11.71 4.06
CA GLU A 120 -0.39 12.78 3.44
C GLU A 120 -1.74 12.24 2.96
N LYS A 121 -2.78 13.07 3.10
CA LYS A 121 -4.17 12.67 2.87
C LYS A 121 -4.39 12.03 1.50
N GLU A 122 -3.82 12.64 0.46
CA GLU A 122 -4.07 12.19 -0.90
C GLU A 122 -3.28 10.95 -1.29
N ILE A 123 -2.07 10.79 -0.74
CA ILE A 123 -1.26 9.57 -0.90
C ILE A 123 -2.00 8.40 -0.25
N MET A 124 -2.47 8.60 0.99
CA MET A 124 -3.18 7.55 1.71
C MET A 124 -4.51 7.19 1.03
N ALA A 125 -5.24 8.17 0.49
CA ALA A 125 -6.48 7.92 -0.24
C ALA A 125 -6.25 7.10 -1.52
N ALA A 126 -5.15 7.35 -2.24
CA ALA A 126 -4.78 6.56 -3.41
C ALA A 126 -4.46 5.09 -3.05
N PHE A 127 -3.73 4.88 -1.95
CA PHE A 127 -3.47 3.53 -1.45
C PHE A 127 -4.75 2.82 -1.02
N GLU A 128 -5.64 3.52 -0.31
CA GLU A 128 -6.91 2.96 0.15
C GLU A 128 -7.82 2.56 -1.02
N SER A 129 -7.85 3.34 -2.10
CA SER A 129 -8.54 2.94 -3.32
C SER A 129 -8.00 1.64 -3.90
N GLY A 130 -6.68 1.45 -3.91
CA GLY A 130 -6.06 0.19 -4.33
C GLY A 130 -6.42 -0.98 -3.41
N LEU A 131 -6.42 -0.74 -2.10
CA LEU A 131 -6.82 -1.73 -1.09
C LEU A 131 -8.29 -2.14 -1.26
N ARG A 132 -9.20 -1.20 -1.54
CA ARG A 132 -10.60 -1.51 -1.84
C ARG A 132 -10.75 -2.39 -3.07
N LEU A 133 -10.00 -2.10 -4.14
CA LEU A 133 -10.00 -2.93 -5.34
C LEU A 133 -9.46 -4.34 -5.07
N ALA A 134 -8.38 -4.45 -4.30
CA ALA A 134 -7.85 -5.75 -3.90
C ALA A 134 -8.83 -6.56 -3.05
N ARG A 135 -9.55 -5.91 -2.12
CA ARG A 135 -10.48 -6.56 -1.19
C ARG A 135 -11.85 -6.91 -1.79
N PHE A 136 -12.36 -6.08 -2.69
CA PHE A 136 -13.74 -6.17 -3.17
C PHE A 136 -13.87 -6.19 -4.70
N GLY A 137 -12.82 -5.82 -5.42
CA GLY A 137 -12.81 -5.75 -6.88
C GLY A 137 -12.59 -7.08 -7.59
N ALA A 138 -12.42 -8.19 -6.86
CA ALA A 138 -12.37 -9.53 -7.44
C ALA A 138 -13.76 -10.06 -7.87
N ASP A 139 -14.86 -9.42 -7.42
CA ASP A 139 -16.23 -9.89 -7.64
C ASP A 139 -17.01 -9.14 -8.75
N SER A 140 -16.43 -8.17 -9.46
CA SER A 140 -17.11 -7.44 -10.54
C SER A 140 -16.94 -8.07 -11.93
N LYS A 141 -17.05 -9.40 -12.01
CA LYS A 141 -17.34 -10.14 -13.25
C LYS A 141 -18.65 -10.92 -13.10
N THR A 142 -19.75 -10.20 -13.18
CA THR A 142 -21.07 -10.75 -13.57
C THR A 142 -21.65 -9.85 -14.65
#